data_AF-A0A6N3YV19-F1
#
_entry.id   AF-A0A6N3YV19-F1
#
_cell.length_a   1.000
_cell.length_b   1.000
_cell.length_c   1.000
_cell.angle_alpha   90.00
_cell.angle_beta   90.00
_cell.angle_gamma   90.00
#
_symmetry.space_group_name_H-M   'P 1'
#
loop_
_entity.id
_entity.type
_entity.pdbx_description
1 polymer ?
#
loop_
_entity_poly.entity_id
_entity_poly.type
_entity_poly.pdbx_seq_one_letter_code
_entity_poly.pdbx_strand_id
1 'polypeptide(L)'
;MFFLNNKVKAVLIASTFVVTGCASPAMDADNENAARNRGAVGGALVGATLGAVTGDARLAVKGAAVGGVTGGVAGSMKDLEDSRNSKDVQVLADGHSQDNRSDAEKRLAELEAEIRIRELEQQLADLEEQNNQDNEES
;
A
#
# COMPACT_ATOMS: atom_id res chain seq x y z
N MET A 1 -36.98 12.81 -35.27
CA MET A 1 -35.83 12.23 -35.98
C MET A 1 -34.68 13.22 -35.86
N PHE A 2 -33.75 13.01 -34.92
CA PHE A 2 -32.67 13.97 -34.65
C PHE A 2 -31.58 13.85 -35.73
N PHE A 3 -31.45 14.88 -36.56
CA PHE A 3 -30.34 15.03 -37.51
C PHE A 3 -29.08 15.45 -36.76
N LEU A 4 -28.28 14.48 -36.33
CA LEU A 4 -26.99 14.75 -35.71
C LEU A 4 -25.87 14.86 -36.76
N ASN A 5 -25.07 15.92 -36.66
CA ASN A 5 -23.86 16.14 -37.44
C ASN A 5 -22.81 15.05 -37.16
N ASN A 6 -21.94 14.73 -38.12
CA ASN A 6 -21.02 13.59 -38.04
C ASN A 6 -20.08 13.65 -36.82
N LYS A 7 -19.70 14.87 -36.40
CA LYS A 7 -18.88 15.11 -35.21
C LYS A 7 -19.65 14.86 -33.90
N VAL A 8 -20.95 15.16 -33.87
CA VAL A 8 -21.80 14.91 -32.69
C VAL A 8 -22.10 13.42 -32.53
N LYS A 9 -22.23 12.68 -33.64
CA LYS A 9 -22.31 11.21 -33.62
C LYS A 9 -21.03 10.58 -33.06
N ALA A 10 -19.86 11.06 -33.48
CA ALA A 10 -18.58 10.57 -32.96
C ALA A 10 -18.41 10.83 -31.46
N VAL A 11 -18.84 12.00 -30.96
CA VAL A 11 -18.81 12.33 -29.53
C VAL A 11 -19.78 11.47 -28.72
N LEU A 12 -20.99 11.22 -29.21
CA LEU A 12 -21.94 10.34 -28.53
C LEU A 12 -21.47 8.88 -28.47
N ILE A 13 -20.85 8.37 -29.54
CA ILE A 13 -20.29 7.01 -29.58
C ILE A 13 -19.05 6.89 -28.67
N ALA A 14 -18.23 7.94 -28.60
CA ALA A 14 -17.10 7.99 -27.67
C ALA A 14 -17.58 8.05 -26.21
N SER A 15 -18.64 8.79 -25.93
CA SER A 15 -19.20 8.93 -24.58
C SER A 15 -19.78 7.62 -24.05
N THR A 16 -20.43 6.81 -24.90
CA THR A 16 -20.88 5.45 -24.50
C THR A 16 -19.70 4.51 -24.26
N PHE A 17 -18.62 4.61 -25.04
CA PHE A 17 -17.40 3.82 -24.83
C PHE A 17 -16.66 4.18 -23.53
N VAL A 18 -16.62 5.47 -23.16
CA VAL A 18 -16.01 5.93 -21.90
C VAL A 18 -16.76 5.37 -20.69
N VAL A 19 -18.09 5.34 -20.74
CA VAL A 19 -18.92 4.79 -19.65
C VAL A 19 -18.68 3.29 -19.46
N THR A 20 -18.57 2.51 -20.54
CA THR A 20 -18.22 1.07 -20.46
C THR A 20 -16.74 0.83 -20.13
N GLY A 21 -15.86 1.76 -20.47
CA GLY A 21 -14.44 1.72 -20.12
C GLY A 21 -14.17 2.01 -18.64
N CYS A 22 -15.00 2.82 -17.99
CA CYS A 22 -14.89 3.11 -16.56
C CYS A 22 -15.27 1.92 -15.64
N ALA A 23 -16.03 0.94 -16.14
CA ALA A 23 -16.47 -0.24 -15.37
C ALA A 23 -16.02 -1.56 -16.01
N SER A 24 -15.00 -1.53 -16.88
CA SER A 24 -14.52 -2.74 -17.53
C SER A 24 -13.77 -3.64 -16.53
N PRO A 25 -14.06 -4.97 -16.49
CA PRO A 25 -13.32 -5.95 -15.68
C PRO A 25 -11.81 -5.96 -15.98
N ALA A 26 -11.43 -5.54 -17.19
CA ALA A 26 -10.02 -5.37 -17.58
C ALA A 26 -9.29 -4.27 -16.80
N MET A 27 -10.00 -3.39 -16.09
CA MET A 27 -9.47 -2.30 -15.26
C MET A 27 -9.72 -2.53 -13.77
N ASP A 28 -10.30 -3.68 -13.41
CA ASP A 28 -10.63 -4.04 -12.04
C ASP A 28 -9.34 -4.26 -11.22
N ALA A 29 -9.33 -3.88 -9.95
CA ALA A 29 -8.14 -4.00 -9.11
C ALA A 29 -7.67 -5.46 -8.93
N ASP A 30 -8.57 -6.43 -9.08
CA ASP A 30 -8.25 -7.87 -9.03
C ASP A 30 -7.56 -8.39 -10.30
N ASN A 31 -7.46 -7.59 -11.37
CA ASN A 31 -6.78 -7.98 -12.60
C ASN A 31 -5.29 -7.60 -12.56
N GLU A 32 -4.39 -8.56 -12.78
CA GLU A 32 -2.94 -8.31 -12.83
C GLU A 32 -2.51 -7.34 -13.95
N ASN A 33 -3.36 -7.11 -14.94
CA ASN A 33 -3.12 -6.12 -15.99
C ASN A 33 -3.88 -4.80 -15.79
N ALA A 34 -4.52 -4.57 -14.64
CA ALA A 34 -5.35 -3.40 -14.40
C ALA A 34 -4.58 -2.08 -14.54
N ALA A 35 -3.38 -1.98 -13.93
CA ALA A 35 -2.56 -0.78 -14.00
C ALA A 35 -2.12 -0.47 -15.43
N ARG A 36 -1.70 -1.49 -16.18
CA ARG A 36 -1.35 -1.39 -17.60
C ARG A 36 -2.55 -0.94 -18.43
N ASN A 37 -3.68 -1.57 -18.24
CA ASN A 37 -4.88 -1.33 -19.03
C ASN A 37 -5.42 0.08 -18.75
N ARG A 38 -5.40 0.51 -17.48
CA ARG A 38 -5.83 1.85 -17.06
C ARG A 38 -4.87 2.94 -17.56
N GLY A 39 -3.58 2.65 -17.50
CA GLY A 39 -2.54 3.50 -18.11
C GLY A 39 -2.72 3.61 -19.62
N ALA A 40 -3.01 2.51 -20.31
CA ALA A 40 -3.22 2.51 -21.75
C ALA A 40 -4.49 3.27 -22.16
N VAL A 41 -5.60 3.08 -21.46
CA VAL A 41 -6.83 3.82 -21.72
C VAL A 41 -6.64 5.31 -21.39
N GLY A 42 -6.01 5.62 -20.26
CA GLY A 42 -5.73 7.00 -19.86
C GLY A 42 -4.81 7.72 -20.84
N GLY A 43 -3.73 7.07 -21.26
CA GLY A 43 -2.81 7.60 -22.25
C GLY A 43 -3.43 7.73 -23.65
N ALA A 44 -4.30 6.79 -24.04
CA ALA A 44 -5.03 6.88 -25.31
C ALA A 44 -6.03 8.03 -25.30
N LEU A 45 -6.73 8.26 -24.19
CA LEU A 45 -7.63 9.40 -24.03
C LEU A 45 -6.87 10.73 -24.12
N VAL A 46 -5.76 10.87 -23.38
CA VAL A 46 -4.93 12.07 -23.42
C VAL A 46 -4.35 12.28 -24.83
N GLY A 47 -3.82 11.23 -25.46
CA GLY A 47 -3.30 11.31 -26.82
C GLY A 47 -4.36 11.62 -27.88
N ALA A 48 -5.57 11.08 -27.74
CA ALA A 48 -6.71 11.36 -28.61
C ALA A 48 -7.16 12.81 -28.49
N THR A 49 -7.28 13.33 -27.26
CA THR A 49 -7.68 14.72 -27.00
C THR A 49 -6.65 15.69 -27.57
N LEU A 50 -5.35 15.45 -27.36
CA LEU A 50 -4.28 16.25 -27.93
C LEU A 50 -4.31 16.25 -29.47
N GLY A 51 -4.48 15.08 -30.10
CA GLY A 51 -4.56 15.01 -31.57
C GLY A 51 -5.89 15.50 -32.15
N ALA A 52 -6.96 15.57 -31.35
CA ALA A 52 -8.23 16.17 -31.75
C ALA A 52 -8.19 17.70 -31.67
N VAL A 53 -7.47 18.25 -30.67
CA VAL A 53 -7.24 19.70 -30.53
C VAL A 53 -6.44 20.27 -31.70
N THR A 54 -5.53 19.49 -32.29
CA THR A 54 -4.80 19.89 -33.51
C THR A 54 -5.65 19.84 -34.78
N GLY A 55 -6.92 19.42 -34.70
CA GLY A 55 -7.90 19.50 -35.78
C GLY A 55 -7.93 18.32 -36.75
N ASP A 56 -6.99 17.37 -36.64
CA ASP A 56 -6.84 16.25 -37.56
C ASP A 56 -7.28 14.92 -36.92
N ALA A 57 -8.32 14.29 -37.48
CA ALA A 57 -8.79 12.98 -37.01
C ALA A 57 -7.70 11.89 -37.12
N ARG A 58 -6.82 12.01 -38.12
CA ARG A 58 -5.69 11.10 -38.31
C ARG A 58 -4.61 11.30 -37.24
N LEU A 59 -4.42 12.54 -36.79
CA LEU A 59 -3.54 12.86 -35.66
C LEU A 59 -4.17 12.42 -34.34
N ALA A 60 -5.49 12.54 -34.16
CA ALA A 60 -6.18 12.03 -32.99
C ALA A 60 -6.02 10.51 -32.84
N VAL A 61 -6.21 9.74 -33.91
CA VAL A 61 -6.02 8.28 -33.87
C VAL A 61 -4.56 7.91 -33.62
N LYS A 62 -3.62 8.60 -34.28
CA LYS A 62 -2.18 8.36 -34.07
C LYS A 62 -1.73 8.74 -32.66
N GLY A 63 -2.25 9.86 -32.15
CA GLY A 63 -2.03 10.33 -30.78
C GLY A 63 -2.63 9.37 -29.75
N ALA A 64 -3.83 8.85 -29.99
CA ALA A 64 -4.46 7.83 -29.15
C ALA A 64 -3.66 6.52 -29.14
N ALA A 65 -3.17 6.07 -30.29
CA ALA A 65 -2.35 4.87 -30.38
C ALA A 65 -1.02 5.04 -29.65
N VAL A 66 -0.28 6.13 -29.92
CA VAL A 66 1.00 6.41 -29.26
C VAL A 66 0.79 6.62 -27.76
N GLY A 67 -0.19 7.44 -27.39
CA GLY A 67 -0.54 7.71 -26.00
C GLY A 67 -0.99 6.46 -25.26
N GLY A 68 -1.73 5.56 -25.90
CA GLY A 68 -2.17 4.31 -25.30
C GLY A 68 -1.03 3.32 -25.07
N VAL A 69 -0.08 3.22 -26.01
CA VAL A 69 1.12 2.41 -25.79
C VAL A 69 1.95 3.02 -24.66
N THR A 70 2.27 4.30 -24.72
CA THR A 70 3.08 5.00 -23.70
C THR A 70 2.44 4.96 -22.32
N GLY A 71 1.15 5.23 -22.22
CA GLY A 71 0.40 5.16 -20.97
C GLY A 71 0.32 3.73 -20.43
N GLY A 72 0.21 2.72 -21.30
CA GLY A 72 0.25 1.32 -20.89
C GLY A 72 1.58 0.93 -20.26
N VAL A 73 2.71 1.36 -20.84
CA VAL A 73 4.04 1.11 -20.26
C VAL A 73 4.21 1.85 -18.94
N ALA A 74 3.79 3.12 -18.87
CA ALA A 74 3.85 3.91 -17.64
C ALA A 74 2.99 3.30 -16.52
N GLY A 75 1.80 2.76 -16.85
CA GLY A 75 0.95 2.03 -15.94
C GLY A 75 1.62 0.76 -15.38
N SER A 76 2.30 -0.01 -16.22
CA SER A 76 3.08 -1.18 -15.78
C SER A 76 4.26 -0.82 -14.87
N MET A 77 4.89 0.34 -15.08
CA MET A 77 5.96 0.82 -14.19
C MET A 77 5.43 1.28 -12.83
N LYS A 78 4.25 1.91 -12.80
CA LYS A 78 3.57 2.35 -11.58
C LYS A 78 3.29 1.18 -10.63
N ASP A 79 2.89 0.03 -11.17
CA ASP A 79 2.62 -1.18 -10.39
C ASP A 79 3.86 -1.68 -9.63
N LEU A 80 5.02 -1.59 -10.28
CA LEU A 80 6.31 -1.96 -9.70
C LEU A 80 6.72 -0.99 -8.58
N GLU A 81 6.41 0.28 -8.75
CA GLU A 81 6.66 1.33 -7.75
C GLU A 81 5.72 1.20 -6.55
N ASP A 82 4.42 0.98 -6.77
CA ASP A 82 3.44 0.80 -5.71
C ASP A 82 3.72 -0.50 -4.92
N SER A 83 4.18 -1.57 -5.58
CA SER A 83 4.63 -2.80 -4.92
C SER A 83 5.87 -2.61 -4.06
N ARG A 84 6.77 -1.69 -4.44
CA ARG A 84 7.93 -1.32 -3.63
C ARG A 84 7.53 -0.44 -2.46
N ASN A 85 6.73 0.59 -2.73
CA ASN A 85 6.24 1.51 -1.72
C ASN A 85 5.47 0.77 -0.62
N SER A 86 4.59 -0.18 -0.98
CA SER A 86 3.83 -0.97 -0.01
C SER A 86 4.71 -1.75 0.97
N LYS A 87 5.88 -2.22 0.52
CA LYS A 87 6.87 -2.87 1.40
C LYS A 87 7.49 -1.87 2.37
N ASP A 88 7.83 -0.68 1.89
CA ASP A 88 8.39 0.38 2.73
C ASP A 88 7.37 0.83 3.80
N VAL A 89 6.08 0.98 3.42
CA VAL A 89 5.02 1.30 4.40
C VAL A 89 4.85 0.19 5.42
N GLN A 90 4.92 -1.07 4.99
CA GLN A 90 4.81 -2.21 5.90
C GLN A 90 6.02 -2.34 6.84
N VAL A 91 7.24 -2.10 6.35
CA VAL A 91 8.46 -2.08 7.18
C VAL A 91 8.42 -0.93 8.18
N LEU A 92 7.95 0.24 7.77
CA LEU A 92 7.76 1.38 8.67
C LEU A 92 6.70 1.08 9.75
N ALA A 93 5.59 0.44 9.37
CA ALA A 93 4.57 0.02 10.32
C ALA A 93 5.09 -1.04 11.29
N ASP A 94 5.80 -2.06 10.79
CA ASP A 94 6.38 -3.13 11.62
C ASP A 94 7.43 -2.58 12.58
N GLY A 95 8.30 -1.69 12.10
CA GLY A 95 9.29 -0.99 12.92
C GLY A 95 8.64 -0.22 14.08
N HIS A 96 7.53 0.48 13.84
CA HIS A 96 6.83 1.19 14.90
C HIS A 96 6.23 0.25 15.95
N SER A 97 5.70 -0.91 15.56
CA SER A 97 5.22 -1.93 16.50
C SER A 97 6.34 -2.68 17.22
N GLN A 98 7.50 -2.85 16.58
CA GLN A 98 8.65 -3.53 17.13
C GLN A 98 9.32 -2.70 18.23
N ASP A 99 9.45 -1.38 18.04
CA ASP A 99 9.93 -0.45 19.07
C ASP A 99 9.06 -0.52 20.34
N ASN A 100 7.73 -0.47 20.16
CA ASN A 100 6.79 -0.52 21.28
C ASN A 100 6.85 -1.86 22.05
N ARG A 101 7.13 -2.97 21.35
CA ARG A 101 7.30 -4.28 21.98
C ARG A 101 8.63 -4.38 22.74
N SER A 102 9.72 -3.89 22.16
CA SER A 102 11.04 -3.90 22.81
C SER A 102 11.06 -3.12 24.12
N ASP A 103 10.38 -1.97 24.16
CA ASP A 103 10.27 -1.15 25.37
C ASP A 103 9.46 -1.85 26.48
N ALA A 104 8.42 -2.60 26.12
CA ALA A 104 7.64 -3.38 27.09
C ALA A 104 8.45 -4.55 27.66
N GLU A 105 9.22 -5.25 26.81
CA GLU A 105 10.06 -6.38 27.22
C GLU A 105 11.23 -5.94 28.13
N LYS A 106 11.85 -4.77 27.87
CA LYS A 106 12.87 -4.21 28.77
C LYS A 106 12.35 -3.92 30.18
N ARG A 107 11.15 -3.33 30.28
CA ARG A 107 10.53 -3.01 31.58
C ARG A 107 10.18 -4.28 32.36
N LEU A 108 9.76 -5.34 31.66
CA LEU A 108 9.50 -6.64 32.27
C LEU A 108 10.78 -7.28 32.82
N ALA A 109 11.88 -7.25 32.05
CA ALA A 109 13.16 -7.80 32.48
C ALA A 109 13.74 -7.07 33.71
N GLU A 110 13.56 -5.75 33.80
CA GLU A 110 13.98 -4.96 34.96
C GLU A 110 13.18 -5.33 36.22
N LEU A 111 11.85 -5.45 36.10
CA LEU A 111 11.00 -5.89 37.22
C LEU A 111 11.32 -7.31 37.69
N GLU A 112 11.61 -8.23 36.77
CA GLU A 112 11.93 -9.63 37.12
C GLU A 112 13.24 -9.72 37.91
N ALA A 113 14.23 -8.88 37.58
CA ALA A 113 15.48 -8.77 38.32
C ALA A 113 15.25 -8.24 39.74
N GLU A 114 14.41 -7.21 39.92
CA GLU A 114 14.07 -6.68 41.25
C GLU A 114 13.37 -7.72 42.14
N ILE A 115 12.41 -8.48 41.59
CA ILE A 115 11.67 -9.50 42.34
C ILE A 115 12.62 -10.59 42.85
N ARG A 116 13.54 -11.06 42.00
CA ARG A 116 14.49 -12.13 42.36
C ARG A 116 15.45 -11.71 43.48
N ILE A 117 15.88 -10.45 43.51
CA ILE A 117 16.74 -9.95 44.59
C ILE A 117 15.99 -9.97 45.93
N ARG A 118 14.73 -9.51 45.94
CA ARG A 118 13.90 -9.47 47.15
C ARG A 118 13.60 -10.88 47.70
N GLU A 119 13.43 -11.86 46.82
CA GLU A 119 13.20 -13.27 47.21
C GLU A 119 14.45 -13.93 47.84
N LEU A 120 15.66 -13.53 47.40
CA LEU A 120 16.92 -13.95 48.01
C LEU A 120 17.13 -13.31 49.39
N GLU A 121 16.73 -12.04 49.57
CA GLU A 121 16.77 -11.38 50.89
C GLU A 121 15.84 -12.05 51.90
N GLN A 122 14.63 -12.45 51.50
CA GLN A 122 13.71 -13.20 52.37
C GLN A 122 14.28 -14.56 52.78
N GLN A 123 14.87 -15.31 51.85
CA GLN A 123 15.52 -16.57 52.18
C GLN A 123 16.68 -16.39 53.16
N LEU A 124 17.45 -15.29 53.04
CA LEU A 124 18.51 -14.99 54.01
C LEU A 124 17.94 -14.68 55.39
N ALA A 125 16.85 -13.91 55.47
CA ALA A 125 16.20 -13.58 56.74
C ALA A 125 15.60 -14.81 57.45
N ASP A 126 14.93 -15.70 56.70
CA ASP A 126 14.36 -16.93 57.26
C ASP A 126 15.44 -17.91 57.76
N LEU A 127 16.60 -17.96 57.07
CA LEU A 127 17.75 -18.76 57.49
C LEU A 127 18.48 -18.14 58.70
N GLU A 128 18.54 -16.81 58.79
CA GLU A 128 19.11 -16.11 59.94
C GLU A 128 18.23 -16.31 61.19
N GLU A 129 16.90 -16.29 61.05
CA GLU A 129 15.98 -16.63 62.15
C GLU A 129 16.12 -18.09 62.61
N GLN A 130 16.29 -19.06 61.69
CA GLN A 130 16.56 -20.47 62.06
C GLN A 130 17.90 -20.62 62.78
N ASN A 131 18.97 -19.98 62.28
CA ASN A 131 20.29 -20.06 62.89
C ASN A 131 20.31 -19.40 64.28
N ASN A 132 19.55 -18.33 64.49
CA ASN A 132 19.47 -17.69 65.81
C ASN A 132 18.64 -18.52 66.82
N GLN A 133 17.62 -19.27 66.36
CA GLN A 133 16.91 -20.24 67.20
C GLN A 133 17.78 -21.46 67.56
N ASP A 134 18.58 -21.97 66.61
CA ASP A 134 19.49 -23.10 66.85
C ASP A 134 20.65 -22.74 67.82
N ASN A 135 21.06 -21.46 67.88
CA ASN A 135 22.09 -20.97 68.81
C ASN A 135 21.56 -20.63 70.22
N GLU A 136 20.24 -20.48 70.43
CA GLU A 136 19.66 -20.30 71.77
C GLU A 136 19.36 -21.63 72.49
N GLU A 137 19.40 -22.77 71.78
CA GLU A 137 19.16 -24.12 72.34
C GLU A 137 20.45 -24.93 72.63
N SER A 138 21.65 -24.33 72.47
CA SER A 138 22.95 -24.94 72.82
C SER A 138 23.62 -24.37 74.06
#